data_AF-A0ABD3S601-F1
#
_entry.id   AF-A0ABD3S601-F1
#
_cell.length_a   1.000
_cell.length_b   1.000
_cell.length_c   1.000
_cell.angle_alpha   90.00
_cell.angle_beta   90.00
_cell.angle_gamma   90.00
#
_symmetry.space_group_name_H-M   'P 1'
#
loop_
_entity.id
_entity.type
_entity.pdbx_description
1 polymer ?
#
loop_
_entity_poly.entity_id
_entity_poly.type
_entity_poly.pdbx_seq_one_letter_code
_entity_poly.pdbx_strand_id
1 'polypeptide(L)'
;MIYHTLVPFTSTHLETYLFNPPFISAPIEMIKNQKVKLGLRFANSVLTAGVAAAATAKRSGGDPKAQENDPFIVLSSWIPYLFINPNDPICSEYVGYFEHREKIGASKIGKLATKHSIGSIVSSAMGIDSEATHLIPSAYLSINCSSSDEAHGINQWWKLDLEFKYKLCQYK
;
A
#
# COMPACT_ATOMS: atom_id res chain seq x y z
N MET A 1 24.85 -34.73 26.16
CA MET A 1 24.90 -33.77 25.03
C MET A 1 23.62 -33.92 24.22
N ILE A 2 22.66 -33.03 24.43
CA ILE A 2 21.43 -32.97 23.62
C ILE A 2 21.59 -31.76 22.72
N TYR A 3 21.72 -32.00 21.41
CA TYR A 3 21.72 -30.93 20.41
C TYR A 3 20.29 -30.41 20.30
N HIS A 4 20.05 -29.18 20.76
CA HIS A 4 18.89 -28.42 20.32
C HIS A 4 19.16 -28.00 18.87
N THR A 5 18.60 -28.75 17.93
CA THR A 5 18.46 -28.28 16.56
C THR A 5 17.54 -27.06 16.60
N LEU A 6 18.12 -25.87 16.48
CA LEU A 6 17.34 -24.67 16.22
C LEU A 6 16.68 -24.87 14.85
N VAL A 7 15.37 -25.10 14.85
CA VAL A 7 14.56 -25.01 13.65
C VAL A 7 14.77 -23.60 13.09
N PRO A 8 15.21 -23.42 11.84
CA PRO A 8 15.31 -22.10 11.25
C PRO A 8 13.93 -21.46 11.33
N PHE A 9 13.82 -20.25 11.89
CA PHE A 9 12.61 -19.45 11.73
C PHE A 9 12.41 -19.26 10.23
N THR A 10 11.56 -20.07 9.61
CA THR A 10 10.92 -19.66 8.37
C THR A 10 10.14 -18.40 8.74
N SER A 11 10.36 -17.32 8.00
CA SER A 11 9.60 -16.07 8.16
C SER A 11 8.13 -16.35 7.82
N THR A 12 7.39 -16.96 8.73
CA THR A 12 5.97 -17.25 8.57
C THR A 12 5.22 -15.97 8.87
N HIS A 13 4.78 -15.29 7.81
CA HIS A 13 3.86 -14.18 7.96
C HIS A 13 2.53 -14.67 8.52
N LEU A 14 1.90 -13.84 9.35
CA LEU A 14 0.59 -14.13 9.89
C LEU A 14 -0.46 -14.07 8.77
N GLU A 15 -1.34 -15.07 8.75
CA GLU A 15 -2.57 -14.99 7.97
C GLU A 15 -3.46 -13.90 8.58
N THR A 16 -3.66 -12.82 7.83
CA THR A 16 -4.29 -11.60 8.35
C THR A 16 -5.49 -11.21 7.51
N TYR A 17 -6.61 -10.90 8.17
CA TYR A 17 -7.83 -10.38 7.58
C TYR A 17 -8.05 -8.96 8.07
N LEU A 18 -8.00 -7.98 7.17
CA LEU A 18 -8.15 -6.56 7.47
C LEU A 18 -9.47 -6.06 6.89
N PHE A 19 -10.37 -5.59 7.75
CA PHE A 19 -11.66 -5.05 7.37
C PHE A 19 -11.65 -3.52 7.50
N ASN A 20 -11.81 -2.82 6.37
CA ASN A 20 -11.78 -1.36 6.31
C ASN A 20 -10.61 -0.69 7.06
N PRO A 21 -9.36 -1.18 6.93
CA PRO A 21 -8.25 -0.51 7.61
C PRO A 21 -8.08 0.91 7.04
N PRO A 22 -7.68 1.88 7.87
CA PRO A 22 -7.48 3.25 7.42
C PRO A 22 -6.38 3.35 6.37
N PHE A 23 -6.60 4.20 5.37
CA PHE A 23 -5.61 4.63 4.39
C PHE A 23 -5.30 6.11 4.61
N ILE A 24 -4.13 6.40 5.16
CA ILE A 24 -3.74 7.76 5.54
C ILE A 24 -3.21 8.49 4.29
N SER A 25 -4.10 8.97 3.44
CA SER A 25 -3.80 9.90 2.34
C SER A 25 -4.96 10.83 2.04
N ALA A 26 -4.75 11.77 1.11
CA ALA A 26 -5.87 12.52 0.54
C ALA A 26 -6.89 11.53 -0.08
N PRO A 27 -8.20 11.73 0.10
CA PRO A 27 -9.25 10.83 -0.39
C PRO A 27 -9.52 11.05 -1.90
N ILE A 28 -8.57 10.66 -2.75
CA ILE A 28 -8.63 10.80 -4.21
C ILE A 28 -9.76 9.95 -4.83
N GLU A 29 -10.06 8.78 -4.28
CA GLU A 29 -11.13 7.88 -4.73
C GLU A 29 -12.53 8.47 -4.53
N MET A 30 -12.70 9.38 -3.56
CA MET A 30 -13.95 10.11 -3.35
C MET A 30 -14.24 11.15 -4.45
N ILE A 31 -13.26 11.46 -5.31
CA ILE A 31 -13.45 12.40 -6.43
C ILE A 31 -14.32 11.75 -7.51
N LYS A 32 -15.52 12.28 -7.74
CA LYS A 32 -16.46 11.77 -8.76
C LYS A 32 -15.96 11.94 -10.19
N ASN A 33 -15.24 13.03 -10.48
CA ASN A 33 -14.74 13.32 -11.82
C ASN A 33 -13.50 12.47 -12.14
N GLN A 34 -13.65 11.51 -13.05
CA GLN A 34 -12.58 10.58 -13.43
C GLN A 34 -11.35 11.28 -14.05
N LYS A 35 -11.53 12.36 -14.82
CA LYS A 35 -10.40 13.12 -15.39
C LYS A 35 -9.58 13.80 -14.30
N VAL A 36 -10.26 14.39 -13.31
CA VAL A 36 -9.60 15.04 -12.15
C VAL A 36 -8.90 13.99 -11.29
N LYS A 37 -9.57 12.87 -10.98
CA LYS A 37 -9.00 11.73 -10.25
C LYS A 37 -7.71 11.24 -10.90
N LEU A 38 -7.75 11.00 -12.21
CA LEU A 38 -6.60 10.52 -12.99
C LEU A 38 -5.47 11.56 -13.04
N GLY A 39 -5.81 12.83 -13.28
CA GLY A 39 -4.84 13.93 -13.29
C GLY A 39 -4.11 14.09 -11.96
N LEU A 40 -4.84 14.04 -10.84
CA LEU A 40 -4.26 14.13 -9.50
C LEU A 40 -3.31 12.95 -9.20
N ARG A 41 -3.67 11.73 -9.64
CA ARG A 41 -2.77 10.57 -9.51
C ARG A 41 -1.48 10.72 -10.30
N PHE A 42 -1.56 11.16 -11.55
CA PHE A 42 -0.37 11.39 -12.36
C PHE A 42 0.51 12.48 -11.76
N ALA A 43 -0.07 13.60 -11.34
CA ALA A 43 0.65 14.69 -10.69
C ALA A 43 1.36 14.21 -9.42
N ASN A 44 0.65 13.52 -8.52
CA ASN A 44 1.24 12.97 -7.30
C ASN A 44 2.39 12.01 -7.61
N SER A 45 2.25 11.17 -8.64
CA SER A 45 3.30 10.20 -9.01
C SER A 45 4.56 10.85 -9.53
N VAL A 46 4.42 11.86 -10.39
CA VAL A 46 5.56 12.62 -10.92
C VAL A 46 6.25 13.36 -9.79
N LEU A 47 5.48 13.98 -8.88
CA LEU A 47 6.04 14.62 -7.68
C LEU A 47 6.80 13.61 -6.82
N THR A 48 6.19 12.48 -6.45
CA THR A 48 6.85 11.40 -5.70
C THR A 48 8.15 10.96 -6.35
N ALA A 49 8.13 10.69 -7.65
CA ALA A 49 9.31 10.24 -8.39
C ALA A 49 10.43 11.29 -8.39
N GLY A 50 10.07 12.57 -8.58
CA GLY A 50 11.03 13.68 -8.53
C GLY A 50 11.67 13.84 -7.16
N VAL A 51 10.87 13.78 -6.08
CA VAL A 51 11.40 13.87 -4.71
C VAL A 51 12.27 12.65 -4.38
N ALA A 52 11.87 11.43 -4.78
CA ALA A 52 12.66 10.22 -4.57
C ALA A 52 14.00 10.25 -5.32
N ALA A 53 14.01 10.74 -6.57
CA ALA A 53 15.22 10.92 -7.36
C ALA A 53 16.19 11.93 -6.71
N ALA A 54 15.65 13.06 -6.20
CA ALA A 54 16.47 14.04 -5.48
C ALA A 54 17.04 13.50 -4.15
N ALA A 55 16.24 12.72 -3.41
CA ALA A 55 16.68 12.10 -2.16
C ALA A 55 17.77 11.04 -2.39
N THR A 56 17.64 10.23 -3.43
CA THR A 56 18.66 9.22 -3.81
C THR A 56 19.95 9.89 -4.30
N ALA A 57 19.87 10.96 -5.10
CA ALA A 57 21.04 11.73 -5.52
C ALA A 57 21.81 12.36 -4.35
N LYS A 58 21.12 12.83 -3.30
CA LYS A 58 21.75 13.32 -2.06
C LYS A 58 22.43 12.21 -1.23
N ARG A 59 21.98 10.96 -1.37
CA ARG A 59 22.48 9.79 -0.63
C ARG A 59 23.61 9.04 -1.34
N SER A 60 24.29 9.66 -2.30
CA SER A 60 25.36 9.05 -3.13
C SER A 60 26.63 8.59 -2.39
N GLY A 61 26.56 8.37 -1.07
CA GLY A 61 27.55 7.66 -0.24
C GLY A 61 26.93 6.67 0.77
N GLY A 62 25.67 6.22 0.54
CA GLY A 62 24.88 5.47 1.51
C GLY A 62 25.23 3.98 1.65
N ASP A 63 25.17 3.49 2.88
CA ASP A 63 25.38 2.09 3.29
C ASP A 63 24.38 1.13 2.59
N PRO A 64 24.84 0.09 1.88
CA PRO A 64 24.00 -0.95 1.27
C PRO A 64 22.97 -1.56 2.23
N LYS A 65 23.25 -1.58 3.54
CA LYS A 65 22.34 -2.10 4.58
C LYS A 65 21.04 -1.30 4.73
N ALA A 66 21.00 -0.04 4.30
CA ALA A 66 19.78 0.77 4.37
C ALA A 66 18.71 0.30 3.37
N GLN A 67 19.10 -0.41 2.30
CA GLN A 67 18.16 -0.93 1.30
C GLN A 67 17.55 -2.28 1.69
N GLU A 68 18.26 -3.10 2.47
CA GLU A 68 17.76 -4.39 2.99
C GLU A 68 16.69 -4.23 4.09
N ASN A 69 16.68 -3.09 4.79
CA ASN A 69 15.75 -2.81 5.89
C ASN A 69 14.53 -1.96 5.46
N ASP A 70 14.27 -1.81 4.16
CA ASP A 70 13.06 -1.13 3.68
C ASP A 70 11.81 -1.93 4.12
N PRO A 71 10.95 -1.41 5.01
CA PRO A 71 9.78 -2.13 5.51
C PRO A 71 8.86 -2.60 4.38
N PHE A 72 8.83 -1.85 3.27
CA PHE A 72 8.05 -2.21 2.10
C PHE A 72 8.58 -3.47 1.39
N ILE A 73 9.91 -3.65 1.37
CA ILE A 73 10.56 -4.86 0.84
C ILE A 73 10.41 -6.02 1.81
N VAL A 74 10.59 -5.78 3.11
CA VAL A 74 10.42 -6.81 4.15
C VAL A 74 8.99 -7.37 4.14
N LEU A 75 7.98 -6.50 4.01
CA LEU A 75 6.56 -6.88 3.96
C LEU A 75 6.12 -7.42 2.59
N SER A 76 6.97 -7.43 1.56
CA SER A 76 6.56 -7.81 0.20
C SER A 76 6.04 -9.25 0.06
N SER A 77 6.54 -10.14 0.92
CA SER A 77 6.12 -11.55 1.01
C SER A 77 4.91 -11.78 1.92
N TRP A 78 4.47 -10.77 2.68
CA TRP A 78 3.21 -10.82 3.44
C TRP A 78 2.04 -10.47 2.51
N ILE A 79 1.02 -11.32 2.48
CA ILE A 79 -0.16 -11.15 1.61
C ILE A 79 -1.44 -11.27 2.46
N PRO A 80 -1.87 -10.19 3.14
CA PRO A 80 -3.12 -10.18 3.88
C PRO A 80 -4.35 -10.24 2.95
N TYR A 81 -5.47 -10.69 3.50
CA TYR A 81 -6.81 -10.52 2.94
C TYR A 81 -7.35 -9.14 3.35
N LEU A 82 -7.63 -8.30 2.37
CA LEU A 82 -8.00 -6.91 2.55
C LEU A 82 -9.43 -6.69 2.03
N PHE A 83 -10.35 -6.41 2.95
CA PHE A 83 -11.76 -6.16 2.68
C PHE A 83 -11.98 -4.65 2.63
N ILE A 84 -12.41 -4.16 1.47
CA ILE A 84 -12.49 -2.72 1.17
C ILE A 84 -13.89 -2.38 0.69
N ASN A 85 -14.50 -1.37 1.30
CA ASN A 85 -15.69 -0.75 0.73
C ASN A 85 -15.30 0.49 -0.10
N PRO A 86 -15.60 0.53 -1.42
CA PRO A 86 -15.33 1.72 -2.24
C PRO A 86 -16.04 2.99 -1.80
N ASN A 87 -17.14 2.87 -1.05
CA ASN A 87 -17.91 3.99 -0.51
C ASN A 87 -17.40 4.46 0.87
N ASP A 88 -16.42 3.77 1.44
CA ASP A 88 -15.81 4.16 2.72
C ASP A 88 -14.65 5.15 2.48
N PRO A 89 -14.79 6.43 2.89
CA PRO A 89 -13.72 7.42 2.72
C PRO A 89 -12.44 7.09 3.50
N ILE A 90 -12.49 6.16 4.46
CA ILE A 90 -11.35 5.78 5.29
C ILE A 90 -10.46 4.74 4.59
N CYS A 91 -11.04 3.76 3.87
CA CYS A 91 -10.28 2.66 3.26
C CYS A 91 -10.32 2.62 1.72
N SER A 92 -11.22 3.36 1.07
CA SER A 92 -11.44 3.29 -0.39
C SER A 92 -10.18 3.57 -1.23
N GLU A 93 -9.24 4.36 -0.72
CA GLU A 93 -7.96 4.64 -1.38
C GLU A 93 -7.16 3.39 -1.72
N TYR A 94 -7.32 2.28 -0.97
CA TYR A 94 -6.64 1.02 -1.29
C TYR A 94 -6.97 0.51 -2.70
N VAL A 95 -8.22 0.67 -3.16
CA VAL A 95 -8.63 0.27 -4.52
C VAL A 95 -7.72 0.93 -5.54
N GLY A 96 -7.64 2.25 -5.43
CA GLY A 96 -6.90 3.06 -6.35
C GLY A 96 -5.38 2.97 -6.22
N TYR A 97 -4.90 2.78 -5.00
CA TYR A 97 -3.50 2.49 -4.71
C TYR A 97 -3.00 1.25 -5.44
N PHE A 98 -3.73 0.13 -5.35
CA PHE A 98 -3.35 -1.11 -6.02
C PHE A 98 -3.48 -1.02 -7.54
N GLU A 99 -4.53 -0.38 -8.06
CA GLU A 99 -4.67 -0.12 -9.51
C GLU A 99 -3.53 0.73 -10.06
N HIS A 100 -3.18 1.78 -9.32
CA HIS A 100 -2.12 2.70 -9.70
C HIS A 100 -0.76 2.00 -9.76
N ARG A 101 -0.47 1.15 -8.77
CA ARG A 101 0.75 0.34 -8.73
C ARG A 101 0.87 -0.65 -9.87
N GLU A 102 -0.22 -1.28 -10.26
CA GLU A 102 -0.22 -2.18 -11.41
C GLU A 102 0.11 -1.43 -12.70
N LYS A 103 -0.45 -0.22 -12.88
CA LYS A 103 -0.21 0.62 -14.06
C LYS A 103 1.21 1.20 -14.11
N ILE A 104 1.74 1.64 -12.97
CA ILE A 104 3.05 2.32 -12.88
C ILE A 104 4.21 1.33 -12.71
N GLY A 105 4.00 0.19 -12.05
CA GLY A 105 5.02 -0.84 -11.79
C GLY A 105 5.60 -1.52 -13.03
N ALA A 106 5.02 -1.27 -14.21
CA ALA A 106 5.54 -1.74 -15.50
C ALA A 106 6.84 -1.04 -15.94
N SER A 107 7.23 0.09 -15.32
CA SER A 107 8.43 0.87 -15.68
C SER A 107 9.43 0.99 -14.52
N LYS A 108 10.74 1.06 -14.83
CA LYS A 108 11.83 1.19 -13.84
C LYS A 108 11.69 2.44 -12.95
N ILE A 109 11.25 3.56 -13.52
CA ILE A 109 10.98 4.82 -12.78
C ILE A 109 9.75 4.65 -11.89
N GLY A 110 8.77 3.89 -12.37
CA GLY A 110 7.57 3.56 -11.63
C GLY A 110 7.84 2.72 -10.38
N LYS A 111 8.78 1.75 -10.46
CA LYS A 111 9.20 0.95 -9.29
C LYS A 111 9.75 1.79 -8.14
N LEU A 112 10.43 2.90 -8.42
CA LEU A 112 10.93 3.82 -7.39
C LEU A 112 9.78 4.62 -6.74
N ALA A 113 8.82 5.10 -7.54
CA ALA A 113 7.64 5.80 -7.03
C ALA A 113 6.69 4.88 -6.25
N THR A 114 6.61 3.59 -6.57
CA THR A 114 5.75 2.63 -5.85
C THR A 114 6.24 2.26 -4.46
N LYS A 115 7.53 2.46 -4.18
CA LYS A 115 8.16 2.19 -2.87
C LYS A 115 8.03 3.36 -1.91
N HIS A 116 7.88 4.58 -2.43
CA HIS A 116 7.93 5.78 -1.62
C HIS A 116 6.58 6.52 -1.68
N SER A 117 5.99 6.82 -0.52
CA SER A 117 4.92 7.80 -0.42
C SER A 117 5.51 9.21 -0.35
N ILE A 118 4.84 10.24 -0.91
CA ILE A 118 5.26 11.66 -0.77
C ILE A 118 5.54 11.99 0.69
N GLY A 119 4.67 11.56 1.61
CA GLY A 119 4.82 11.76 3.04
C GLY A 119 6.14 11.17 3.56
N SER A 120 6.45 9.92 3.20
CA SER A 120 7.68 9.27 3.65
C SER A 120 8.96 9.93 3.16
N ILE A 121 8.97 10.47 1.93
CA ILE A 121 10.17 11.10 1.37
C ILE A 121 10.39 12.47 2.00
N VAL A 122 9.31 13.25 2.18
CA VAL A 122 9.37 14.57 2.83
C VAL A 122 9.82 14.41 4.28
N SER A 123 9.23 13.48 5.02
CA SER A 123 9.62 13.16 6.41
C SER A 123 11.09 12.73 6.49
N SER A 124 11.51 11.78 5.63
CA SER A 124 12.91 11.35 5.52
C SER A 124 13.88 12.49 5.19
N ALA A 125 13.47 13.47 4.38
CA ALA A 125 14.32 14.60 3.99
C ALA A 125 14.39 15.69 5.08
N MET A 126 13.38 15.77 5.94
CA MET A 126 13.30 16.71 7.06
C MET A 126 13.89 16.16 8.36
N GLY A 127 14.38 14.91 8.38
CA GLY A 127 14.86 14.25 9.60
C GLY A 127 13.74 13.98 10.61
N ILE A 128 12.49 14.04 10.15
CA ILE A 128 11.32 13.68 10.94
C ILE A 128 11.10 12.21 10.62
N ASP A 129 11.25 11.33 11.61
CA ASP A 129 10.87 9.92 11.51
C ASP A 129 9.34 9.80 11.46
N SER A 130 8.72 10.38 10.44
CA SER A 130 7.42 9.94 9.98
C SER A 130 7.73 8.84 8.98
N GLU A 131 7.87 7.64 9.53
CA GLU A 131 7.89 6.38 8.81
C GLU A 131 6.78 6.43 7.73
N ALA A 132 7.02 5.82 6.56
CA ALA A 132 5.98 5.63 5.56
C ALA A 132 4.89 4.75 6.17
N THR A 133 3.99 5.33 6.96
CA THR A 133 3.05 4.61 7.81
C THR A 133 2.11 3.80 6.93
N HIS A 134 2.42 2.49 6.83
CA HIS A 134 1.50 1.38 6.57
C HIS A 134 1.08 1.09 5.11
N LEU A 135 2.00 1.19 4.14
CA LEU A 135 1.70 0.77 2.78
C LEU A 135 1.84 -0.75 2.59
N ILE A 136 0.71 -1.46 2.45
CA ILE A 136 0.63 -2.91 2.21
C ILE A 136 1.17 -3.25 0.80
N PRO A 137 2.28 -4.00 0.65
CA PRO A 137 2.87 -4.26 -0.67
C PRO A 137 2.03 -5.17 -1.56
N SER A 138 1.49 -6.23 -0.97
CA SER A 138 0.74 -7.30 -1.61
C SER A 138 -0.52 -7.58 -0.81
N ALA A 139 -1.64 -7.95 -1.46
CA ALA A 139 -2.87 -8.32 -0.78
C ALA A 139 -3.81 -9.12 -1.68
N TYR A 140 -4.65 -9.96 -1.07
CA TYR A 140 -5.91 -10.43 -1.66
C TYR A 140 -6.99 -9.39 -1.40
N LEU A 141 -7.48 -8.71 -2.43
CA LEU A 141 -8.52 -7.71 -2.32
C LEU A 141 -9.90 -8.37 -2.44
N SER A 142 -10.77 -8.06 -1.48
CA SER A 142 -12.21 -8.32 -1.51
C SER A 142 -12.93 -6.97 -1.51
N ILE A 143 -13.34 -6.51 -2.69
CA ILE A 143 -13.96 -5.19 -2.85
C ILE A 143 -15.47 -5.35 -2.80
N ASN A 144 -16.13 -4.70 -1.83
CA ASN A 144 -17.58 -4.75 -1.68
C ASN A 144 -18.27 -4.08 -2.88
N CYS A 145 -19.19 -4.81 -3.52
CA CYS A 145 -20.02 -4.31 -4.62
C CYS A 145 -21.47 -4.03 -4.19
N SER A 146 -21.89 -4.52 -3.02
CA SER A 146 -23.23 -4.30 -2.49
C SER A 146 -23.39 -2.88 -1.93
N SER A 147 -24.59 -2.31 -2.06
CA SER A 147 -24.92 -1.05 -1.40
C SER A 147 -24.95 -1.24 0.12
N SER A 148 -24.23 -0.38 0.86
CA SER A 148 -24.30 -0.33 2.32
C SER A 148 -24.49 1.09 2.79
N ASP A 149 -25.49 1.30 3.66
CA ASP A 149 -25.72 2.60 4.32
C ASP A 149 -24.57 2.93 5.29
N GLU A 150 -23.91 1.91 5.84
CA GLU A 150 -22.77 2.03 6.73
C GLU A 150 -21.54 1.39 6.07
N ALA A 151 -20.81 2.20 5.29
CA ALA A 151 -19.69 1.73 4.46
C ALA A 151 -18.42 1.39 5.25
N HIS A 152 -18.26 1.91 6.47
CA HIS A 152 -17.11 1.59 7.33
C HIS A 152 -17.43 0.50 8.37
N GLY A 153 -18.69 0.38 8.76
CA GLY A 153 -19.14 -0.55 9.81
C GLY A 153 -18.80 -1.99 9.48
N ILE A 154 -18.36 -2.74 10.49
CA ILE A 154 -17.98 -4.15 10.34
C ILE A 154 -19.20 -4.96 9.89
N ASN A 155 -20.38 -4.70 10.45
CA ASN A 155 -21.69 -5.32 10.12
C ASN A 155 -21.96 -5.54 8.62
N GLN A 156 -21.45 -4.68 7.73
CA GLN A 156 -21.60 -4.84 6.29
C GLN A 156 -21.11 -6.19 5.77
N TRP A 157 -20.06 -6.79 6.37
CA TRP A 157 -19.41 -8.01 5.86
C TRP A 157 -20.12 -9.31 6.28
N TRP A 158 -21.25 -9.21 6.97
CA TRP A 158 -22.07 -10.34 7.43
C TRP A 158 -23.45 -10.41 6.77
N LYS A 159 -23.71 -9.60 5.74
CA LYS A 159 -24.98 -9.62 4.99
C LYS A 159 -25.07 -10.84 4.06
N LEU A 160 -26.28 -11.35 3.86
CA LEU A 160 -26.53 -12.56 3.05
C LEU A 160 -26.40 -12.31 1.54
N ASP A 161 -26.54 -11.06 1.11
CA ASP A 161 -26.50 -10.58 -0.28
C ASP A 161 -25.18 -9.87 -0.61
N LEU A 162 -24.08 -10.28 0.05
CA LEU A 162 -22.75 -9.73 -0.21
C LEU A 162 -22.20 -10.20 -1.56
N GLU A 163 -21.91 -9.22 -2.41
CA GLU A 163 -21.18 -9.41 -3.65
C GLU A 163 -19.80 -8.78 -3.55
N PHE A 164 -18.78 -9.53 -3.99
CA PHE A 164 -17.40 -9.09 -3.95
C PHE A 164 -16.73 -9.20 -5.31
N LYS A 165 -15.88 -8.22 -5.61
CA LYS A 165 -14.83 -8.37 -6.61
C LYS A 165 -13.54 -8.80 -5.94
N TYR A 166 -13.05 -9.98 -6.33
CA TYR A 166 -11.80 -10.55 -5.83
C TYR A 166 -10.62 -10.26 -6.75
N LYS A 167 -9.46 -9.90 -6.18
CA LYS A 167 -8.24 -9.69 -6.96
C LYS A 167 -6.99 -9.90 -6.11
N LEU A 168 -6.03 -10.70 -6.59
CA LEU A 168 -4.68 -10.73 -6.02
C LEU A 168 -3.84 -9.59 -6.61
N CYS A 169 -3.28 -8.77 -5.74
CA CYS A 169 -2.28 -7.77 -6.08
C CYS A 169 -0.96 -8.13 -5.40
N GLN A 170 0.08 -8.42 -6.16
CA GLN A 170 1.37 -8.85 -5.62
C GLN A 170 2.50 -7.94 -6.09
N TYR A 171 3.37 -7.54 -5.16
CA TYR A 171 4.59 -6.82 -5.48
C TYR A 171 5.65 -7.78 -6.09
N LYS A 172 6.31 -7.35 -7.18
CA LYS A 172 7.29 -8.13 -7.97
C LYS A 172 8.65 -7.45 -8.11
#